data_AF-A0A1I1UBD3-F1
#
_entry.id   AF-A0A1I1UBD3-F1
#
_cell.length_a   1.000
_cell.length_b   1.000
_cell.length_c   1.000
_cell.angle_alpha   90.00
_cell.angle_beta   90.00
_cell.angle_gamma   90.00
#
_symmetry.space_group_name_H-M   'P 1'
#
loop_
_entity.id
_entity.type
_entity.pdbx_description
1 polymer ?
#
loop_
_entity_poly.entity_id
_entity_poly.type
_entity_poly.pdbx_seq_one_letter_code
_entity_poly.pdbx_strand_id
1 'polypeptide(L)'
;MIQPFQLNPAQAVTKLLETAKPQQQATPAEMTNSFGQYLEKALNSVDAQEKEVHKLNDKYLIGEVDVSQVLIASQKAELSLQLTTQIRNKVIDAYQEIMRMSV
;
A
#
# COMPACT_ATOMS: atom_id res chain seq x y z
N MET A 1 56.54 -14.53 -22.78
CA MET A 1 56.28 -13.12 -22.42
C MET A 1 54.96 -13.07 -21.66
N ILE A 2 54.94 -12.52 -20.45
CA ILE A 2 53.75 -12.44 -19.59
C ILE A 2 53.45 -10.93 -19.44
N GLN A 3 52.26 -10.49 -19.83
CA GLN A 3 51.87 -9.08 -19.74
C GLN A 3 51.58 -8.70 -18.28
N PRO A 4 52.09 -7.57 -17.75
CA PRO A 4 51.78 -7.16 -16.39
C PRO A 4 50.36 -6.60 -16.29
N PHE A 5 49.61 -7.15 -15.34
CA PHE A 5 48.26 -6.69 -14.97
C PHE A 5 48.39 -5.32 -14.28
N GLN A 6 48.11 -4.23 -15.00
CA GLN A 6 48.03 -2.89 -14.42
C GLN A 6 46.68 -2.71 -13.72
N LEU A 7 46.65 -2.89 -12.40
CA LEU A 7 45.54 -2.46 -11.56
C LEU A 7 45.58 -0.94 -11.45
N ASN A 8 44.74 -0.25 -12.23
CA ASN A 8 44.59 1.20 -12.15
C ASN A 8 43.57 1.55 -11.05
N PRO A 9 43.98 2.05 -9.86
CA PRO A 9 43.09 2.27 -8.72
C PRO A 9 42.03 3.35 -8.97
N ALA A 10 42.24 4.22 -9.96
CA ALA A 10 41.28 5.26 -10.36
C ALA A 10 39.96 4.68 -10.93
N GLN A 11 40.02 3.50 -11.57
CA GLN A 11 38.83 2.84 -12.11
C GLN A 11 38.00 2.14 -11.02
N ALA A 12 38.65 1.67 -9.95
CA ALA A 12 37.97 1.05 -8.82
C ALA A 12 37.09 2.07 -8.07
N VAL A 13 37.57 3.30 -7.88
CA VAL A 13 36.80 4.37 -7.23
C VAL A 13 35.62 4.81 -8.10
N THR A 14 35.80 4.87 -9.43
CA THR A 14 34.71 5.22 -10.37
C THR A 14 33.58 4.18 -10.35
N LYS A 15 33.92 2.89 -10.26
CA LYS A 15 32.93 1.80 -10.22
C LYS A 15 32.12 1.74 -8.92
N LEU A 16 32.70 2.20 -7.80
CA LEU A 16 32.01 2.31 -6.51
C LEU A 16 31.03 3.51 -6.47
N LEU A 17 31.32 4.57 -7.23
CA LEU A 17 30.42 5.72 -7.41
C LEU A 17 29.26 5.40 -8.36
N GLU A 18 29.47 4.52 -9.35
CA GLU A 18 28.45 4.08 -10.32
C GLU A 18 27.39 3.14 -9.72
N THR A 19 27.71 2.47 -8.60
CA THR A 19 26.73 1.66 -7.85
C THR A 19 25.79 2.49 -6.97
N ALA A 20 26.04 3.79 -6.80
CA ALA A 20 25.08 4.73 -6.22
C ALA A 20 24.14 5.26 -7.30
N LYS A 21 23.41 4.36 -7.97
CA LYS A 21 22.23 4.76 -8.73
C LYS A 21 21.30 5.48 -7.75
N PRO A 22 20.84 6.72 -8.03
CA PRO A 22 19.78 7.30 -7.23
C PRO A 22 18.62 6.31 -7.30
N GLN A 23 18.23 5.76 -6.15
CA GLN A 23 16.98 5.02 -6.03
C GLN A 23 15.93 5.94 -6.63
N GLN A 24 15.40 5.52 -7.78
CA GLN A 24 14.46 6.29 -8.56
C GLN A 24 13.26 6.52 -7.66
N GLN A 25 13.20 7.71 -7.04
CA GLN A 25 12.13 8.09 -6.14
C GLN A 25 10.85 8.02 -6.98
N ALA A 26 9.88 7.23 -6.49
CA ALA A 26 8.59 7.11 -7.13
C ALA A 26 8.04 8.51 -7.38
N THR A 27 7.70 8.79 -8.62
CA THR A 27 7.17 10.10 -9.00
C THR A 27 5.83 10.33 -8.27
N PRO A 28 5.43 11.59 -8.01
CA PRO A 28 4.12 11.90 -7.43
C PRO A 28 2.96 11.24 -8.19
N ALA A 29 3.11 11.07 -9.51
CA ALA A 29 2.13 10.38 -10.37
C ALA A 29 2.06 8.86 -10.12
N GLU A 30 3.20 8.19 -9.96
CA GLU A 30 3.25 6.75 -9.64
C GLU A 30 2.67 6.45 -8.26
N MET A 31 2.95 7.30 -7.26
CA MET A 31 2.35 7.18 -5.94
C MET A 31 0.83 7.34 -5.97
N THR A 32 0.32 8.33 -6.72
CA THR A 32 -1.14 8.55 -6.87
C THR A 32 -1.83 7.34 -7.51
N ASN A 33 -1.21 6.74 -8.53
CA ASN A 33 -1.76 5.53 -9.17
C ASN A 33 -1.76 4.33 -8.21
N SER A 34 -0.66 4.10 -7.50
CA SER A 34 -0.56 3.02 -6.50
C SER A 34 -1.58 3.17 -5.37
N PHE A 35 -1.85 4.41 -4.97
CA PHE A 35 -2.89 4.73 -4.00
C PHE A 35 -4.28 4.43 -4.53
N GLY A 36 -4.59 4.84 -5.76
CA GLY A 36 -5.88 4.54 -6.40
C GLY A 36 -6.16 3.04 -6.41
N GLN A 37 -5.17 2.23 -6.79
CA GLN A 37 -5.27 0.77 -6.77
C GLN A 37 -5.44 0.21 -5.34
N TYR A 38 -4.75 0.77 -4.36
CA TYR A 38 -4.90 0.35 -2.96
C TYR A 38 -6.30 0.69 -2.44
N LEU A 39 -6.79 1.90 -2.71
CA LEU A 39 -8.12 2.35 -2.32
C LEU A 39 -9.20 1.50 -2.96
N GLU A 40 -9.07 1.17 -4.25
CA GLU A 40 -9.97 0.26 -4.95
C GLU A 40 -10.02 -1.12 -4.27
N LYS A 41 -8.86 -1.69 -3.96
CA LYS A 41 -8.78 -2.97 -3.21
C LYS A 41 -9.40 -2.88 -1.83
N ALA A 42 -9.16 -1.80 -1.10
CA ALA A 42 -9.72 -1.58 0.22
C ALA A 42 -11.25 -1.46 0.17
N LEU A 43 -11.79 -0.71 -0.79
CA LEU A 43 -13.23 -0.59 -1.01
C LEU A 43 -13.86 -1.93 -1.40
N ASN A 44 -13.24 -2.69 -2.29
CA ASN A 44 -13.68 -4.05 -2.64
C ASN A 44 -13.64 -4.99 -1.42
N SER A 45 -12.65 -4.82 -0.54
CA SER A 45 -12.58 -5.58 0.72
C SER A 45 -13.71 -5.22 1.68
N VAL A 46 -14.08 -3.94 1.78
CA VAL A 46 -15.22 -3.50 2.61
C VAL A 46 -16.53 -4.04 2.03
N ASP A 47 -16.75 -3.96 0.71
CA ASP A 47 -17.93 -4.53 0.04
C ASP A 47 -18.04 -6.04 0.28
N ALA A 48 -16.93 -6.77 0.22
CA ALA A 48 -16.91 -8.19 0.55
C ALA A 48 -17.29 -8.47 2.01
N GLN A 49 -16.82 -7.63 2.95
CA GLN A 49 -17.18 -7.73 4.37
C GLN A 49 -18.66 -7.41 4.61
N GLU A 50 -19.23 -6.40 3.95
CA GLU A 50 -20.66 -6.09 4.03
C GLU A 50 -21.52 -7.26 3.52
N LYS A 51 -21.14 -7.87 2.39
CA LYS A 51 -21.82 -9.07 1.88
C LYS A 51 -21.73 -10.24 2.85
N GLU A 52 -20.62 -10.40 3.55
CA GLU A 52 -20.47 -11.42 4.58
C GLU A 52 -21.38 -11.15 5.79
N VAL A 53 -21.52 -9.89 6.21
CA VAL A 53 -22.49 -9.48 7.24
C VAL A 53 -23.92 -9.85 6.83
N HIS A 54 -24.32 -9.53 5.59
CA HIS A 54 -25.64 -9.90 5.08
C HIS A 54 -25.86 -11.42 5.09
N LYS A 55 -24.87 -12.19 4.65
CA LYS A 55 -24.95 -13.66 4.67
C LYS A 55 -25.06 -14.21 6.09
N LEU A 56 -24.32 -13.65 7.05
CA LEU A 56 -24.40 -14.05 8.45
C LEU A 56 -25.75 -13.66 9.05
N ASN A 57 -26.30 -12.51 8.68
CA ASN A 57 -27.62 -12.08 9.09
C ASN A 57 -28.71 -13.05 8.59
N ASP A 58 -28.66 -13.45 7.32
CA ASP A 58 -29.60 -14.44 6.77
C ASP A 58 -29.50 -15.78 7.50
N LYS A 59 -28.28 -16.22 7.80
CA LYS A 59 -28.02 -17.42 8.59
C LYS A 59 -28.51 -17.31 10.03
N TYR A 60 -28.44 -16.12 10.62
CA TYR A 60 -28.95 -15.86 11.96
C TYR A 60 -30.47 -15.99 12.00
N LEU A 61 -31.17 -15.46 10.98
CA LEU A 61 -32.62 -15.54 10.88
C LEU A 61 -33.14 -16.99 10.78
N ILE A 62 -32.37 -17.90 10.19
CA ILE A 62 -32.68 -19.33 10.12
C ILE A 62 -32.11 -20.14 11.30
N GLY A 63 -31.44 -19.49 12.25
CA GLY A 63 -30.88 -20.11 13.46
C GLY A 63 -29.56 -20.89 13.27
N GLU A 64 -28.87 -20.71 12.14
CA GLU A 64 -27.61 -21.41 11.84
C GLU A 64 -26.38 -20.76 12.49
N VAL A 65 -26.44 -19.47 12.84
CA VAL A 65 -25.34 -18.74 13.48
C VAL A 65 -25.83 -17.90 14.64
N ASP A 66 -24.94 -17.59 15.58
CA ASP A 66 -25.22 -16.72 16.72
C ASP A 66 -25.20 -15.24 16.33
N VAL A 67 -26.00 -14.41 17.02
CA VAL A 67 -26.04 -12.95 16.84
C VAL A 67 -24.65 -12.31 17.00
N SER A 68 -23.81 -12.86 17.88
CA SER A 68 -22.45 -12.38 18.12
C SER A 68 -21.59 -12.43 16.86
N GLN A 69 -21.80 -13.42 15.98
CA GLN A 69 -21.04 -13.50 14.72
C GLN A 69 -21.42 -12.39 13.75
N VAL A 70 -22.72 -12.07 13.65
CA VAL A 70 -23.21 -10.93 12.84
C VAL A 70 -22.64 -9.62 13.37
N LEU A 71 -22.64 -9.45 14.70
CA LEU A 71 -22.10 -8.26 15.36
C LEU A 71 -20.59 -8.11 15.14
N ILE A 72 -19.81 -9.19 15.31
CA ILE A 72 -18.36 -9.16 15.07
C ILE A 72 -18.06 -8.83 13.61
N ALA A 73 -18.76 -9.46 12.67
CA ALA A 73 -18.59 -9.18 11.25
C ALA A 73 -18.93 -7.72 10.91
N SER A 74 -20.01 -7.19 11.50
CA SER A 74 -20.42 -5.80 11.32
C SER A 74 -19.36 -4.83 11.85
N GLN A 75 -18.84 -5.10 13.05
CA GLN A 75 -17.81 -4.26 13.67
C GLN A 75 -16.51 -4.27 12.86
N LYS A 76 -16.16 -5.42 12.27
CA LYS A 76 -14.99 -5.56 11.38
C LYS A 76 -15.16 -4.75 10.10
N ALA A 77 -16.34 -4.77 9.50
CA ALA A 77 -16.65 -3.97 8.31
C ALA A 77 -16.52 -2.47 8.61
N GLU A 78 -17.12 -2.02 9.72
CA GLU A 78 -17.04 -0.63 10.16
C GLU A 78 -15.59 -0.18 10.41
N LEU A 79 -14.81 -0.96 11.16
CA LEU A 79 -13.41 -0.64 11.44
C LEU A 79 -12.56 -0.61 10.16
N SER A 80 -12.82 -1.51 9.21
CA SER A 80 -12.10 -1.55 7.93
C SER A 80 -12.41 -0.32 7.08
N LEU A 81 -13.66 0.14 7.07
CA LEU A 81 -14.06 1.37 6.39
C LEU A 81 -13.42 2.62 7.02
N GLN A 82 -13.41 2.68 8.36
CA GLN A 82 -12.74 3.75 9.10
C GLN A 82 -11.24 3.80 8.78
N LEU A 83 -10.57 2.64 8.79
CA LEU A 83 -9.17 2.53 8.41
C LEU A 83 -8.92 3.00 6.97
N THR A 84 -9.78 2.59 6.03
CA THR A 84 -9.69 3.00 4.62
C THR A 84 -9.78 4.52 4.48
N THR A 85 -10.67 5.17 5.24
CA THR A 85 -10.82 6.63 5.26
C THR A 85 -9.58 7.31 5.83
N GLN A 86 -8.99 6.77 6.90
CA GLN A 86 -7.76 7.31 7.47
C GLN A 86 -6.58 7.21 6.50
N ILE A 87 -6.44 6.07 5.82
CA ILE A 87 -5.39 5.88 4.81
C ILE A 87 -5.58 6.86 3.66
N ARG A 88 -6.83 7.06 3.18
CA ARG A 88 -7.14 8.07 2.16
C ARG A 88 -6.63 9.45 2.57
N ASN A 89 -6.93 9.88 3.79
CA ASN A 89 -6.51 11.19 4.27
C ASN A 89 -4.97 11.29 4.33
N LYS A 90 -4.30 10.28 4.89
CA LYS A 90 -2.82 10.26 5.00
C LYS A 90 -2.12 10.28 3.65
N VAL A 91 -2.69 9.64 2.64
CA VAL A 91 -2.08 9.64 1.31
C VAL A 91 -2.27 10.99 0.61
N ILE A 92 -3.42 11.64 0.80
CA ILE A 92 -3.62 13.03 0.32
C ILE A 92 -2.61 13.98 0.99
N ASP A 93 -2.41 13.86 2.31
CA ASP A 93 -1.42 14.65 3.04
C ASP A 93 0.00 14.42 2.48
N ALA A 94 0.38 13.16 2.27
CA ALA A 94 1.69 12.79 1.72
C ALA A 94 1.90 13.35 0.30
N TYR A 95 0.88 13.31 -0.55
CA TYR A 95 0.92 13.91 -1.87
C TYR A 95 1.14 15.43 -1.81
N GLN A 96 0.43 16.12 -0.92
CA GLN A 96 0.59 17.56 -0.72
C GLN A 96 1.98 17.93 -0.21
N GLU A 97 2.53 17.16 0.73
CA GLU A 97 3.85 17.43 1.30
C GLU A 97 4.97 17.29 0.25
N ILE A 98 4.91 16.26 -0.60
CA ILE A 98 5.90 16.07 -1.68
C ILE A 98 5.85 17.21 -2.69
N MET A 99 4.66 17.72 -3.00
CA MET A 99 4.50 18.90 -3.84
C MET A 99 5.11 20.16 -3.20
N ARG A 100 5.03 20.31 -1.87
CA ARG A 100 5.64 21.43 -1.14
C ARG A 100 7.16 21.33 -1.05
N MET A 101 7.73 20.12 -1.05
CA MET A 101 9.19 19.93 -1.08
C MET A 101 9.80 20.15 -2.46
N SER A 102 9.01 20.00 -3.53
CA SER A 102 9.50 20.03 -4.92
C SER A 102 9.40 21.42 -5.58
N VAL A 103 8.84 22.42 -4.90
CA VAL A 103 8.73 23.82 -5.37
C VAL A 103 9.88 24.71 -4.90
#